data_AF-A0A9D5VGC0-F1
#
_entry.id   AF-A0A9D5VGC0-F1
#
_cell.length_a   1.000
_cell.length_b   1.000
_cell.length_c   1.000
_cell.angle_alpha   90.00
_cell.angle_beta   90.00
_cell.angle_gamma   90.00
#
_symmetry.space_group_name_H-M   'P 1'
#
loop_
_entity.id
_entity.type
_entity.pdbx_description
1 polymer ?
#
loop_
_entity_poly.entity_id
_entity_poly.type
_entity_poly.pdbx_seq_one_letter_code
_entity_poly.pdbx_strand_id
1 'polypeptide(L)'
;MSDIVTLDDVWKVIHETAKQMRETDRKMQETDRKMQETSRVVKDLAKQVGNLTSRWGEFVEGLVAPACEAMFAKRGIDVRAVAPRMRARLPGNRHMEIDLLVLDTTVAVLVEVKSRLKIEDVREHLERLAEFKEFFPDYAHKQVMGAVAAIVIDEEADRFAIKQGLFVIVQSGETVALANTDDFTPRVW
;
A
#
# COMPACT_ATOMS: atom_id res chain seq x y z
N MET A 1 19.31 -62.98 -43.10
CA MET A 1 18.78 -63.74 -41.94
C MET A 1 17.92 -62.77 -41.17
N SER A 2 16.60 -63.00 -41.12
CA SER A 2 15.73 -62.20 -40.26
C SER A 2 15.96 -62.65 -38.83
N ASP A 3 16.37 -61.75 -37.95
CA ASP A 3 16.44 -62.04 -36.51
C ASP A 3 15.02 -62.34 -36.03
N ILE A 4 14.74 -63.61 -35.72
CA ILE A 4 13.45 -64.04 -35.19
C ILE A 4 13.43 -63.61 -33.74
N VAL A 5 12.61 -62.61 -33.42
CA VAL A 5 12.33 -62.19 -32.05
C VAL A 5 11.73 -63.36 -31.28
N THR A 6 12.34 -63.71 -30.15
CA THR A 6 11.88 -64.81 -29.31
C THR A 6 10.91 -64.32 -28.23
N LEU A 7 10.13 -65.24 -27.65
CA LEU A 7 9.25 -64.92 -26.51
C LEU A 7 10.04 -64.39 -25.30
N ASP A 8 11.30 -64.81 -25.13
CA ASP A 8 12.18 -64.33 -24.06
C ASP A 8 12.57 -62.86 -24.26
N ASP A 9 12.85 -62.46 -25.51
CA ASP A 9 13.11 -61.06 -25.87
C ASP A 9 11.91 -60.16 -25.55
N VAL A 10 10.69 -60.64 -25.84
CA VAL A 10 9.44 -59.91 -25.50
C VAL A 10 9.26 -59.80 -23.99
N TRP A 11 9.49 -60.87 -23.23
CA TRP A 11 9.35 -60.86 -21.76
C TRP A 11 10.34 -59.91 -21.09
N LYS A 12 11.58 -59.86 -21.60
CA LYS A 12 12.61 -58.94 -21.13
C LYS A 12 12.20 -57.48 -21.32
N VAL A 13 11.68 -57.12 -22.50
CA VAL A 13 11.19 -55.77 -22.78
C VAL A 13 10.01 -55.39 -21.88
N ILE A 14 9.06 -56.31 -21.64
CA ILE A 14 7.93 -56.08 -20.72
C ILE A 14 8.44 -55.81 -19.30
N HIS A 15 9.41 -56.60 -18.82
CA HIS A 15 9.97 -56.44 -17.49
C HIS A 15 10.73 -55.12 -17.32
N GLU A 16 11.55 -54.75 -18.31
CA GLU A 16 12.25 -53.46 -18.34
C GLU A 16 11.28 -52.28 -18.40
N THR A 17 10.23 -52.37 -19.22
CA THR A 17 9.17 -51.36 -19.30
C THR A 17 8.44 -51.21 -17.97
N ALA A 18 8.06 -52.31 -17.33
CA ALA A 18 7.39 -52.28 -16.03
C ALA A 18 8.28 -51.65 -14.93
N LYS A 19 9.59 -51.90 -14.98
CA LYS A 19 10.56 -51.26 -14.08
C LYS A 19 10.66 -49.75 -14.34
N GLN A 20 10.77 -49.33 -15.60
CA GLN A 20 10.81 -47.92 -15.99
C GLN A 20 9.53 -47.18 -15.59
N MET A 21 8.36 -47.80 -15.76
CA MET A 21 7.09 -47.24 -15.31
C MET A 21 7.07 -46.99 -13.80
N ARG A 22 7.48 -47.98 -12.99
CA ARG A 22 7.56 -47.80 -11.52
C ARG A 22 8.53 -46.70 -11.11
N GLU A 23 9.69 -46.61 -11.77
CA GLU A 23 10.65 -45.53 -11.51
C GLU A 23 10.10 -44.16 -11.91
N THR A 24 9.33 -44.09 -13.01
CA THR A 24 8.66 -42.88 -13.46
C THR A 24 7.58 -42.44 -12.48
N ASP A 25 6.73 -43.37 -12.04
CA ASP A 25 5.69 -43.11 -11.03
C ASP A 25 6.29 -42.56 -9.74
N ARG A 26 7.40 -43.15 -9.28
CA ARG A 26 8.12 -42.67 -8.08
C ARG A 26 8.66 -41.26 -8.28
N LYS A 27 9.29 -40.97 -9.42
CA LYS A 27 9.80 -39.64 -9.74
C LYS A 27 8.67 -38.61 -9.85
N MET A 28 7.52 -38.99 -10.41
CA MET A 28 6.34 -38.14 -10.46
C MET A 28 5.83 -37.80 -9.07
N GLN A 29 5.68 -38.80 -8.18
CA GLN A 29 5.25 -38.56 -6.79
C GLN A 29 6.23 -37.67 -6.01
N GLU A 30 7.53 -37.88 -6.17
CA GLU A 30 8.56 -37.01 -5.58
C GLU A 30 8.49 -35.58 -6.14
N THR A 31 8.22 -35.44 -7.43
CA THR A 31 8.06 -34.13 -8.09
C THR A 31 6.81 -33.42 -7.59
N ASP A 32 5.67 -34.11 -7.51
CA ASP A 32 4.42 -33.57 -6.98
C ASP A 32 4.60 -33.09 -5.54
N ARG A 33 5.28 -33.87 -4.69
CA ARG A 33 5.59 -33.48 -3.32
C ARG A 33 6.46 -32.22 -3.27
N LYS A 34 7.53 -32.17 -4.07
CA LYS A 34 8.40 -30.97 -4.16
C LYS A 34 7.64 -29.75 -4.68
N MET A 35 6.73 -29.92 -5.64
CA MET A 35 5.89 -28.84 -6.15
C MET A 35 4.91 -28.33 -5.09
N GLN A 36 4.31 -29.22 -4.29
CA GLN A 36 3.45 -28.84 -3.17
C GLN A 36 4.23 -28.09 -2.08
N GLU A 37 5.41 -28.56 -1.72
CA GLU A 37 6.29 -27.89 -0.75
C GLU A 37 6.72 -26.50 -1.27
N THR A 38 7.12 -26.40 -2.54
CA THR A 38 7.47 -25.12 -3.19
C THR A 38 6.29 -24.17 -3.19
N SER A 39 5.09 -24.64 -3.55
CA SER A 39 3.88 -23.82 -3.56
C SER A 39 3.54 -23.27 -2.17
N ARG A 40 3.78 -24.05 -1.11
CA ARG A 40 3.62 -23.59 0.28
C ARG A 40 4.63 -22.49 0.62
N VAL A 41 5.91 -22.71 0.31
CA VAL A 41 6.98 -21.73 0.55
C VAL A 41 6.70 -20.41 -0.18
N VAL A 42 6.29 -20.47 -1.46
CA VAL A 42 5.93 -19.28 -2.24
C VAL A 42 4.76 -18.54 -1.62
N LYS A 43 3.72 -19.26 -1.18
CA LYS A 43 2.55 -18.65 -0.52
C LYS A 43 2.93 -17.97 0.80
N ASP A 44 3.79 -18.59 1.60
CA ASP A 44 4.23 -18.02 2.88
C ASP A 44 5.17 -16.83 2.67
N LEU A 45 6.05 -16.88 1.67
CA LEU A 45 6.88 -15.75 1.27
C LEU A 45 6.02 -14.57 0.81
N ALA A 46 5.01 -14.80 -0.03
CA ALA A 46 4.10 -13.77 -0.50
C ALA A 46 3.38 -13.06 0.67
N LYS A 47 2.94 -13.83 1.68
CA LYS A 47 2.34 -13.26 2.90
C LYS A 47 3.35 -12.43 3.71
N GLN A 48 4.58 -12.92 3.88
CA GLN A 48 5.61 -12.20 4.61
C GLN A 48 5.98 -10.88 3.93
N VAL A 49 6.11 -10.89 2.60
CA VAL A 49 6.33 -9.66 1.80
C VAL A 49 5.18 -8.69 1.98
N GLY A 50 3.92 -9.15 1.88
CA GLY A 50 2.74 -8.30 2.12
C GLY A 50 2.74 -7.65 3.51
N ASN A 51 3.08 -8.41 4.55
CA ASN A 51 3.18 -7.89 5.91
C ASN A 51 4.29 -6.84 6.07
N LEU A 52 5.42 -7.01 5.37
CA LEU A 52 6.51 -6.02 5.39
C LEU A 52 6.10 -4.72 4.70
N THR A 53 5.41 -4.78 3.56
CA THR A 53 4.91 -3.59 2.86
C THR A 53 3.92 -2.81 3.73
N SER A 54 3.00 -3.50 4.41
CA SER A 54 2.07 -2.86 5.33
C SER A 54 2.80 -2.14 6.46
N ARG A 55 3.75 -2.81 7.13
CA ARG A 55 4.56 -2.21 8.21
C ARG A 55 5.37 -1.01 7.76
N TRP A 56 5.80 -0.99 6.50
CA TRP A 56 6.46 0.17 5.92
C TRP A 56 5.54 1.39 5.85
N GLY A 57 4.26 1.20 5.50
CA GLY A 57 3.26 2.28 5.57
C GLY A 57 3.10 2.81 7.00
N GLU A 58 2.93 1.91 7.97
CA GLU A 58 2.78 2.29 9.39
C GLU A 58 3.98 3.05 9.94
N PHE A 59 5.19 2.68 9.49
CA PHE A 59 6.41 3.37 9.87
C PHE A 59 6.44 4.81 9.34
N VAL A 60 6.06 5.03 8.08
CA VAL A 60 6.01 6.38 7.50
C VAL A 60 4.91 7.22 8.17
N GLU A 61 3.73 6.64 8.42
CA GLU A 61 2.67 7.29 9.23
C GLU A 61 3.20 7.72 10.60
N GLY A 62 3.96 6.84 11.28
CA GLY A 62 4.55 7.09 12.59
C GLY A 62 5.62 8.19 12.60
N LEU A 63 6.27 8.47 11.48
CA LEU A 63 7.17 9.62 11.33
C LEU A 63 6.41 10.94 11.12
N VAL A 64 5.30 10.88 10.38
CA VAL A 64 4.53 12.09 9.99
C VAL A 64 3.62 12.56 11.13
N ALA A 65 2.88 11.64 11.76
CA ALA A 65 1.89 11.94 12.78
C ALA A 65 2.39 12.86 13.91
N PRO A 66 3.53 12.60 14.57
CA PRO A 66 4.01 13.46 15.66
C PRO A 66 4.46 14.84 15.17
N ALA A 67 4.86 14.98 13.90
CA ALA A 67 5.30 16.26 13.35
C ALA A 67 4.14 17.18 12.97
N CYS A 68 2.94 16.61 12.70
CA CYS A 68 1.76 17.38 12.30
C CYS A 68 1.42 18.51 13.28
N GLU A 69 1.49 18.25 14.59
CA GLU A 69 1.16 19.24 15.62
C GLU A 69 2.00 20.50 15.47
N ALA A 70 3.33 20.36 15.46
CA ALA A 70 4.25 21.48 15.35
C ALA A 70 4.20 22.16 13.97
N MET A 71 4.02 21.39 12.89
CA MET A 71 3.99 21.94 11.52
C MET A 71 2.75 22.78 11.26
N PHE A 72 1.57 22.30 11.66
CA PHE A 72 0.32 23.02 11.43
C PHE A 72 0.11 24.15 12.45
N ALA A 73 0.64 24.04 13.68
CA ALA A 73 0.70 25.16 14.62
C ALA A 73 1.45 26.37 14.03
N LYS A 74 2.58 26.14 13.34
CA LYS A 74 3.31 27.21 12.62
C LYS A 74 2.51 27.83 11.47
N ARG A 75 1.50 27.14 10.97
CA ARG A 75 0.56 27.63 9.95
C ARG A 75 -0.70 28.28 10.56
N GLY A 76 -0.70 28.52 11.87
CA GLY A 76 -1.82 29.15 12.58
C GLY A 76 -2.99 28.21 12.87
N ILE A 77 -2.80 26.89 12.74
CA ILE A 77 -3.80 25.87 13.09
C ILE A 77 -3.47 25.35 14.49
N ASP A 78 -4.29 25.71 15.49
CA ASP A 78 -4.15 25.22 16.87
C ASP A 78 -4.57 23.74 16.94
N VAL A 79 -3.62 22.84 16.64
CA VAL A 79 -3.86 21.41 16.57
C VAL A 79 -4.27 20.89 17.96
N ARG A 80 -5.48 20.33 18.05
CA ARG A 80 -6.01 19.72 19.28
C ARG A 80 -5.95 18.20 19.28
N ALA A 81 -5.96 17.60 18.10
CA ALA A 81 -5.85 16.17 17.95
C ALA A 81 -5.25 15.79 16.59
N VAL A 82 -4.51 14.69 16.57
CA VAL A 82 -4.10 13.98 15.36
C VAL A 82 -4.65 12.56 15.47
N ALA A 83 -5.66 12.24 14.64
CA ALA A 83 -6.33 10.95 14.66
C ALA A 83 -5.83 10.07 13.50
N PRO A 84 -5.13 8.96 13.77
CA PRO A 84 -4.67 8.06 12.72
C PRO A 84 -5.79 7.11 12.26
N ARG A 85 -5.71 6.69 10.98
CA ARG A 85 -6.51 5.62 10.36
C ARG A 85 -8.00 5.76 10.55
N MET A 86 -8.51 6.95 10.28
CA MET A 86 -9.95 7.21 10.31
C MET A 86 -10.62 6.48 9.14
N ARG A 87 -11.65 5.69 9.44
CA ARG A 87 -12.38 4.89 8.45
C ARG A 87 -13.86 5.14 8.56
N ALA A 88 -14.52 5.30 7.42
CA ALA A 88 -15.96 5.42 7.31
C ALA A 88 -16.51 4.57 6.17
N ARG A 89 -17.79 4.21 6.28
CA ARG A 89 -18.52 3.42 5.28
C ARG A 89 -19.87 4.07 5.03
N LEU A 90 -20.26 4.11 3.77
CA LEU A 90 -21.58 4.53 3.32
C LEU A 90 -22.26 3.38 2.58
N PRO A 91 -23.59 3.44 2.36
CA PRO A 91 -24.29 2.49 1.52
C PRO A 91 -23.68 2.36 0.11
N GLY A 92 -23.91 1.23 -0.54
CA GLY A 92 -23.37 0.99 -1.90
C GLY A 92 -21.89 0.59 -1.92
N ASN A 93 -21.37 0.00 -0.85
CA ASN A 93 -19.96 -0.45 -0.73
C ASN A 93 -18.91 0.67 -0.85
N ARG A 94 -19.32 1.91 -0.59
CA ARG A 94 -18.44 3.07 -0.52
C ARG A 94 -17.71 3.09 0.82
N HIS A 95 -16.40 3.26 0.77
CA HIS A 95 -15.53 3.29 1.94
C HIS A 95 -14.50 4.41 1.76
N MET A 96 -14.12 5.01 2.89
CA MET A 96 -13.07 6.02 2.94
C MET A 96 -12.11 5.66 4.06
N GLU A 97 -10.82 5.81 3.78
CA GLU A 97 -9.75 5.75 4.75
C GLU A 97 -8.91 7.02 4.66
N ILE A 98 -8.51 7.52 5.81
CA ILE A 98 -7.67 8.71 5.97
C ILE A 98 -6.54 8.31 6.90
N ASP A 99 -5.30 8.41 6.41
CA ASP A 99 -4.12 7.97 7.17
C ASP A 99 -3.97 8.79 8.44
N LEU A 100 -4.06 10.12 8.34
CA LEU A 100 -4.09 11.02 9.50
C LEU A 100 -5.13 12.14 9.30
N LEU A 101 -5.91 12.41 10.35
CA LEU A 101 -6.82 13.54 10.43
C LEU A 101 -6.34 14.50 11.52
N VAL A 102 -5.86 15.68 11.14
CA VAL A 102 -5.45 16.73 12.07
C VAL A 102 -6.64 17.63 12.34
N LEU A 103 -6.94 17.89 13.61
CA LEU A 103 -8.14 18.58 14.03
C LEU A 103 -7.83 19.80 14.89
N ASP A 104 -8.40 20.92 14.50
CA ASP A 104 -8.71 22.08 15.33
C ASP A 104 -10.25 22.15 15.54
N THR A 105 -10.72 23.07 16.37
CA THR A 105 -12.12 23.52 16.48
C THR A 105 -12.77 23.87 15.15
N THR A 106 -12.09 24.58 14.27
CA THR A 106 -12.66 25.07 13.01
C THR A 106 -12.07 24.42 11.77
N VAL A 107 -10.88 23.80 11.87
CA VAL A 107 -10.17 23.20 10.74
C VAL A 107 -10.05 21.67 10.89
N ALA A 108 -10.14 20.95 9.78
CA ALA A 108 -9.74 19.56 9.66
C ALA A 108 -8.77 19.41 8.48
N VAL A 109 -7.56 18.89 8.70
CA VAL A 109 -6.60 18.59 7.63
C VAL A 109 -6.51 17.09 7.45
N LEU A 110 -6.91 16.59 6.29
CA LEU A 110 -6.69 15.20 5.91
C LEU A 110 -5.28 15.07 5.36
N VAL A 111 -4.51 14.13 5.88
CA VAL A 111 -3.14 13.86 5.42
C VAL A 111 -3.11 12.47 4.82
N GLU A 112 -2.77 12.38 3.53
CA GLU A 112 -2.37 11.14 2.89
C GLU A 112 -0.88 10.91 3.08
N VAL A 113 -0.47 9.69 3.44
CA VAL A 113 0.92 9.34 3.70
C VAL A 113 1.39 8.25 2.73
N LYS A 114 2.41 8.56 1.93
CA LYS A 114 3.02 7.62 0.98
C LYS A 114 4.51 7.43 1.22
N SER A 115 5.01 6.22 1.06
CA SER A 115 6.47 6.01 0.97
C SER A 115 7.06 6.66 -0.28
N ARG A 116 6.30 6.65 -1.38
CA ARG A 116 6.59 7.34 -2.62
C ARG A 116 5.32 8.01 -3.16
N LEU A 117 5.34 9.33 -3.33
CA LEU A 117 4.22 10.09 -3.85
C LEU A 117 4.25 10.17 -5.37
N LYS A 118 3.11 9.87 -6.00
CA LYS A 118 2.85 10.06 -7.43
C LYS A 118 1.69 11.04 -7.64
N ILE A 119 1.55 11.53 -8.87
CA ILE A 119 0.45 12.41 -9.25
C ILE A 119 -0.90 11.70 -9.07
N GLU A 120 -0.97 10.40 -9.35
CA GLU A 120 -2.17 9.58 -9.17
C GLU A 120 -2.63 9.58 -7.71
N ASP A 121 -1.70 9.43 -6.75
CA ASP A 121 -2.00 9.47 -5.32
C ASP A 121 -2.61 10.83 -4.92
N VAL A 122 -2.09 11.92 -5.49
CA VAL A 122 -2.62 13.27 -5.27
C VAL A 122 -4.05 13.39 -5.82
N ARG A 123 -4.33 12.85 -7.01
CA ARG A 123 -5.68 12.87 -7.59
C ARG A 123 -6.68 12.09 -6.74
N GLU A 124 -6.31 10.88 -6.31
CA GLU A 124 -7.13 10.07 -5.40
C GLU A 124 -7.38 10.78 -4.06
N HIS A 125 -6.41 11.54 -3.56
CA HIS A 125 -6.60 12.34 -2.35
C HIS A 125 -7.59 13.49 -2.52
N LEU A 126 -7.57 14.15 -3.67
CA LEU A 126 -8.52 15.22 -3.99
C LEU A 126 -9.96 14.71 -4.08
N GLU A 127 -10.17 13.51 -4.62
CA GLU A 127 -11.48 12.84 -4.62
C GLU A 127 -11.95 12.57 -3.19
N ARG A 128 -11.06 12.05 -2.33
CA ARG A 128 -11.38 11.81 -0.91
C ARG A 128 -11.72 13.09 -0.16
N LEU A 129 -10.99 14.19 -0.41
CA LEU A 129 -11.29 15.50 0.18
C LEU A 129 -12.68 16.00 -0.23
N ALA A 130 -13.04 15.84 -1.51
CA ALA A 130 -14.34 16.27 -2.03
C ALA A 130 -15.52 15.52 -1.39
N GLU A 131 -15.34 14.25 -1.05
CA GLU A 131 -16.38 13.41 -0.44
C GLU A 131 -16.35 13.40 1.09
N PHE A 132 -15.32 13.97 1.73
CA PHE A 132 -15.06 13.81 3.16
C PHE A 132 -16.27 14.13 4.05
N LYS A 133 -16.95 15.25 3.80
CA LYS A 133 -18.11 15.69 4.62
C LYS A 133 -19.33 14.77 4.46
N GLU A 134 -19.43 14.03 3.37
CA GLU A 134 -20.46 13.01 3.19
C GLU A 134 -20.17 11.79 4.09
N PHE A 135 -18.91 11.37 4.16
CA PHE A 135 -18.47 10.25 5.00
C PHE A 135 -18.42 10.59 6.49
N PHE A 136 -18.10 11.84 6.83
CA PHE A 136 -17.94 12.31 8.21
C PHE A 136 -18.75 13.59 8.46
N PRO A 137 -20.10 13.48 8.54
CA PRO A 137 -20.99 14.63 8.68
C PRO A 137 -20.77 15.45 9.96
N ASP A 138 -20.23 14.83 11.03
CA ASP A 138 -19.88 15.52 12.27
C ASP A 138 -18.84 16.63 12.08
N TYR A 139 -18.06 16.58 10.99
CA TYR A 139 -17.08 17.60 10.62
C TYR A 139 -17.58 18.56 9.52
N ALA A 140 -18.85 18.53 9.14
CA ALA A 140 -19.39 19.36 8.05
C ALA A 140 -19.21 20.88 8.26
N HIS A 141 -19.17 21.31 9.53
CA HIS A 141 -18.95 22.71 9.92
C HIS A 141 -17.49 23.17 9.84
N LYS A 142 -16.53 22.25 9.66
CA LYS A 142 -15.11 22.56 9.61
C LYS A 142 -14.67 22.98 8.21
N GLN A 143 -13.65 23.83 8.16
CA GLN A 143 -12.87 24.06 6.96
C GLN A 143 -11.99 22.84 6.73
N VAL A 144 -12.27 22.10 5.67
CA VAL A 144 -11.53 20.89 5.31
C VAL A 144 -10.38 21.29 4.40
N MET A 145 -9.17 20.91 4.77
CA MET A 145 -7.95 21.11 4.00
C MET A 145 -7.27 19.76 3.75
N GLY A 146 -6.35 19.72 2.80
CA GLY A 146 -5.63 18.50 2.43
C GLY A 146 -4.13 18.65 2.53
N ALA A 147 -3.47 17.53 2.79
CA ALA A 147 -2.03 17.41 2.83
C ALA A 147 -1.60 16.05 2.25
N VAL A 148 -0.44 16.03 1.61
CA VAL A 148 0.25 14.80 1.22
C VAL A 148 1.60 14.76 1.90
N ALA A 149 1.99 13.61 2.43
CA ALA A 149 3.26 13.39 3.08
C ALA A 149 4.00 12.26 2.38
N ALA A 150 5.28 12.45 2.08
CA ALA A 150 6.09 11.38 1.50
C ALA A 150 7.58 11.42 1.82
N ILE A 151 8.18 10.23 1.78
CA ILE A 151 9.64 10.04 1.88
C ILE A 151 10.31 10.32 0.54
N VAL A 152 9.77 9.75 -0.55
CA VAL A 152 10.22 9.99 -1.91
C VAL A 152 9.10 10.63 -2.72
N ILE A 153 9.43 11.56 -3.59
CA ILE A 153 8.47 12.20 -4.50
C ILE A 153 8.90 11.87 -5.93
N ASP A 154 8.00 11.26 -6.70
CA ASP A 154 8.19 11.13 -8.16
C ASP A 154 7.99 12.50 -8.81
N GLU A 155 8.73 12.76 -9.90
CA GLU A 155 8.90 14.09 -10.50
C GLU A 155 7.56 14.84 -10.68
N GLU A 156 7.53 16.10 -10.21
CA GLU A 156 6.39 17.03 -10.27
C GLU A 156 5.19 16.72 -9.35
N ALA A 157 5.14 15.59 -8.63
CA ALA A 157 3.96 15.26 -7.81
C ALA A 157 3.75 16.26 -6.66
N ASP A 158 4.81 16.77 -6.05
CA ASP A 158 4.79 17.86 -5.07
C ASP A 158 4.29 19.17 -5.67
N ARG A 159 4.84 19.60 -6.82
CA ARG A 159 4.42 20.81 -7.52
C ARG A 159 2.95 20.73 -7.94
N PHE A 160 2.50 19.55 -8.36
CA PHE A 160 1.10 19.31 -8.65
C PHE A 160 0.24 19.43 -7.39
N ALA A 161 0.62 18.79 -6.28
CA ALA A 161 -0.11 18.88 -5.01
C ALA A 161 -0.23 20.33 -4.50
N ILE A 162 0.86 21.10 -4.53
CA ILE A 162 0.88 22.52 -4.15
C ILE A 162 -0.08 23.33 -5.04
N LYS A 163 -0.07 23.12 -6.36
CA LYS A 163 -1.00 23.79 -7.29
C LYS A 163 -2.47 23.45 -7.03
N GLN A 164 -2.76 22.26 -6.49
CA GLN A 164 -4.11 21.86 -6.11
C GLN A 164 -4.54 22.39 -4.73
N GLY A 165 -3.66 23.16 -4.07
CA GLY A 165 -3.93 23.76 -2.77
C GLY A 165 -3.71 22.81 -1.59
N LEU A 166 -2.88 21.78 -1.77
CA LEU A 166 -2.50 20.85 -0.69
C LEU A 166 -1.22 21.29 0.01
N PHE A 167 -1.16 21.06 1.31
CA PHE A 167 0.11 21.02 2.01
C PHE A 167 0.94 19.82 1.53
N VAL A 168 2.25 19.99 1.45
CA VAL A 168 3.20 18.94 1.08
C VAL A 168 4.21 18.80 2.20
N ILE A 169 4.25 17.61 2.79
CA ILE A 169 5.14 17.22 3.87
C ILE A 169 6.22 16.31 3.29
N VAL A 170 7.48 16.68 3.46
CA VAL A 170 8.63 15.96 2.90
C VAL A 170 9.62 15.59 3.99
N GLN A 171 10.42 14.56 3.75
CA GLN A 171 11.56 14.27 4.61
C GLN A 171 12.51 15.48 4.67
N SER A 172 12.95 15.83 5.87
CA SER A 172 13.93 16.88 6.13
C SER A 172 14.83 16.46 7.29
N GLY A 173 16.07 16.08 6.97
CA GLY A 173 17.00 15.50 7.93
C GLY A 173 16.45 14.21 8.56
N GLU A 174 16.37 14.18 9.89
CA GLU A 174 15.84 13.03 10.66
C GLU A 174 14.31 13.10 10.90
N THR A 175 13.64 14.14 10.39
CA THR A 175 12.22 14.44 10.60
C THR A 175 11.54 14.74 9.25
N VAL A 176 10.31 15.26 9.29
CA VAL A 176 9.60 15.84 8.16
C VAL A 176 9.42 17.35 8.32
N ALA A 177 9.17 18.04 7.21
CA ALA A 177 8.87 19.47 7.17
C ALA A 177 7.88 19.79 6.04
N LEU A 178 7.23 20.96 6.12
CA LEU A 178 6.42 21.49 5.03
C LEU A 178 7.31 22.02 3.90
N ALA A 179 7.05 21.57 2.67
CA ALA A 179 7.71 22.08 1.46
C ALA A 179 7.04 23.36 0.91
N ASN A 180 5.79 23.64 1.32
CA ASN A 180 5.10 24.86 0.93
C ASN A 180 5.83 26.11 1.44
N THR A 181 5.80 27.18 0.68
CA THR A 181 6.27 28.51 1.13
C THR A 181 5.39 29.05 2.26
N ASP A 182 5.88 30.05 3.00
CA ASP A 182 5.14 30.61 4.15
C ASP A 182 3.85 31.36 3.73
N ASP A 183 3.83 31.93 2.53
CA ASP A 183 2.67 32.62 1.93
C ASP A 183 1.65 31.68 1.27
N PHE A 184 1.92 30.37 1.28
CA PHE A 184 1.00 29.37 0.73
C PHE A 184 -0.36 29.40 1.44
N THR A 185 -1.42 29.49 0.64
CA THR A 185 -2.81 29.42 1.12
C THR A 185 -3.43 28.09 0.69
N PRO A 186 -3.84 27.22 1.63
CA PRO A 186 -4.47 25.96 1.29
C PRO A 186 -5.86 26.18 0.69
N ARG A 187 -6.27 25.27 -0.20
CA ARG A 187 -7.67 25.19 -0.64
C ARG A 187 -8.54 24.66 0.51
N VAL A 188 -9.80 25.06 0.51
CA VAL A 188 -10.83 24.52 1.42
C VAL A 188 -11.86 23.73 0.61
N TRP A 189 -12.24 22.55 1.11
CA TRP A 189 -13.23 21.64 0.53
C TRP A 189 -14.55 21.62 1.33
#